data_AF-A0A0K1EDS0-F1
#
_entry.id   AF-A0A0K1EDS0-F1
#
_cell.length_a   1.000
_cell.length_b   1.000
_cell.length_c   1.000
_cell.angle_alpha   90.00
_cell.angle_beta   90.00
_cell.angle_gamma   90.00
#
_symmetry.space_group_name_H-M   'P 1'
#
loop_
_entity.id
_entity.type
_entity.pdbx_description
1 polymer ?
#
loop_
_entity_poly.entity_id
_entity_poly.type
_entity_poly.pdbx_seq_one_letter_code
_entity_poly.pdbx_strand_id
1 'polypeptide(L)'
;MDLPAEPQIRWILRTTATLLDLGAEPVRGLVQPTADFFPDHFDASPKSAAAVLTRVLEHAGLEDIAVELSVVTPEGETKSGGGCSSGACAAPVGKGQKFDRIAVLPDGGYRVALAAGELRHSVVLTTSLVRAVSFIFLNEVGAWDVLQPRDREPAVDMAAVLLGFGVLVANGSYIYAKGCGGVQVHSATKMAVDEITLALAVFCRLHQVSDRAVERHLELTPRAHFEEAAVWAASNSALVKLLRENPSAITADAYTLSESRSWLARTLRIGTRRSRTLDDDLAMLERALPEAKRNGAGQPPDPARQAKLAELRALVDESLDA
;
A
#
# COMPACT_ATOMS: atom_id res chain seq x y z
N MET A 1 0.92 -14.47 6.82
CA MET A 1 0.44 -13.67 5.66
C MET A 1 1.61 -13.49 4.74
N ASP A 2 1.39 -13.31 3.43
CA ASP A 2 2.52 -13.13 2.50
C ASP A 2 3.03 -11.68 2.54
N LEU A 3 4.34 -11.52 2.35
CA LEU A 3 4.97 -10.22 2.12
C LEU A 3 4.71 -9.76 0.67
N PRO A 4 4.80 -8.44 0.39
CA PRO A 4 4.75 -7.95 -0.97
C PRO A 4 5.81 -8.62 -1.85
N ALA A 5 5.54 -8.72 -3.15
CA ALA A 5 6.52 -9.21 -4.11
C ALA A 5 7.78 -8.32 -4.12
N GLU A 6 8.95 -8.92 -4.42
CA GLU A 6 10.23 -8.20 -4.39
C GLU A 6 10.24 -6.86 -5.16
N PRO A 7 9.71 -6.75 -6.39
CA PRO A 7 9.64 -5.46 -7.10
C PRO A 7 8.91 -4.38 -6.30
N GLN A 8 7.88 -4.77 -5.54
CA GLN A 8 7.12 -3.88 -4.68
C GLN A 8 7.88 -3.51 -3.41
N ILE A 9 8.61 -4.45 -2.80
CA ILE A 9 9.53 -4.14 -1.70
C ILE A 9 10.58 -3.11 -2.14
N ARG A 10 11.18 -3.29 -3.32
CA ARG A 10 12.16 -2.34 -3.87
C ARG A 10 11.55 -0.98 -4.17
N TRP A 11 10.29 -0.95 -4.64
CA TRP A 11 9.56 0.31 -4.79
C TRP A 11 9.34 0.99 -3.43
N ILE A 12 8.88 0.26 -2.40
CA ILE A 12 8.69 0.79 -1.04
C ILE A 12 9.99 1.41 -0.51
N LEU A 13 11.12 0.72 -0.63
CA LEU A 13 12.42 1.21 -0.15
C LEU A 13 12.89 2.46 -0.90
N ARG A 14 12.80 2.48 -2.24
CA ARG A 14 13.19 3.63 -3.06
C ARG A 14 12.31 4.84 -2.78
N THR A 15 11.01 4.65 -2.75
CA THR A 15 10.06 5.74 -2.43
C THR A 15 10.28 6.24 -1.01
N THR A 16 10.56 5.35 -0.05
CA THR A 16 10.93 5.76 1.32
C THR A 16 12.18 6.64 1.31
N ALA A 17 13.25 6.22 0.64
CA ALA A 17 14.48 7.01 0.54
C ALA A 17 14.24 8.39 -0.10
N THR A 18 13.49 8.44 -1.21
CA THR A 18 13.13 9.70 -1.87
C THR A 18 12.33 10.61 -0.95
N LEU A 19 11.31 10.09 -0.27
CA LEU A 19 10.45 10.91 0.60
C LEU A 19 11.19 11.39 1.86
N LEU A 20 12.09 10.59 2.43
CA LEU A 20 12.96 11.04 3.52
C LEU A 20 13.87 12.20 3.08
N ASP A 21 14.42 12.14 1.86
CA ASP A 21 15.25 13.22 1.29
C ASP A 21 14.44 14.52 1.07
N LEU A 22 13.15 14.39 0.79
CA LEU A 22 12.18 15.49 0.71
C LEU A 22 11.64 15.94 2.08
N GLY A 23 12.12 15.36 3.19
CA GLY A 23 11.77 15.76 4.55
C GLY A 23 10.50 15.11 5.11
N ALA A 24 10.05 13.97 4.58
CA ALA A 24 8.93 13.21 5.13
C ALA A 24 9.33 12.55 6.46
N GLU A 25 9.26 13.31 7.55
CA GLU A 25 9.61 12.89 8.90
C GLU A 25 8.44 13.15 9.85
N PRO A 26 8.19 12.27 10.84
CA PRO A 26 7.09 12.43 11.76
C PRO A 26 7.41 13.53 12.80
N VAL A 27 6.59 14.57 12.86
CA VAL A 27 6.75 15.65 13.86
C VAL A 27 6.46 15.17 15.28
N ARG A 28 5.47 14.29 15.44
CA ARG A 28 5.05 13.73 16.75
C ARG A 28 5.31 12.24 16.90
N GLY A 29 6.19 11.67 16.09
CA GLY A 29 6.43 10.22 16.06
C GLY A 29 5.21 9.46 15.53
N LEU A 30 4.94 8.27 16.09
CA LEU A 30 3.80 7.45 15.69
C LEU A 30 2.49 8.04 16.24
N VAL A 31 1.61 8.49 15.35
CA VAL A 31 0.26 8.97 15.68
C VAL A 31 -0.68 7.79 15.87
N GLN A 32 -1.34 7.73 17.02
CA GLN A 32 -2.26 6.65 17.39
C GLN A 32 -3.70 7.14 17.48
N PRO A 33 -4.71 6.28 17.26
CA PRO A 33 -6.12 6.63 17.42
C PRO A 33 -6.53 6.68 18.91
N THR A 34 -5.90 7.57 19.68
CA THR A 34 -6.13 7.75 21.12
C THR A 34 -6.45 9.20 21.45
N ALA A 35 -6.98 9.44 22.65
CA ALA A 35 -7.26 10.79 23.13
C ALA A 35 -6.00 11.68 23.27
N ASP A 36 -4.81 11.08 23.36
CA ASP A 36 -3.55 11.82 23.41
C ASP A 36 -3.27 12.56 22.08
N PHE A 37 -3.69 11.97 20.96
CA PHE A 37 -3.53 12.57 19.63
C PHE A 37 -4.82 13.24 19.12
N PHE A 38 -5.99 12.73 19.53
CA PHE A 38 -7.30 13.22 19.10
C PHE A 38 -8.21 13.44 20.32
N PRO A 39 -7.98 14.50 21.12
CA PRO A 39 -8.72 14.75 22.37
C PRO A 39 -10.13 15.30 22.14
N ASP A 40 -10.40 15.85 20.96
CA ASP A 40 -11.62 16.58 20.66
C ASP A 40 -12.83 15.63 20.54
N HIS A 41 -13.98 16.06 21.07
CA HIS A 41 -15.22 15.30 20.94
C HIS A 41 -15.68 15.23 19.49
N PHE A 42 -16.00 14.02 19.01
CA PHE A 42 -16.45 13.79 17.65
C PHE A 42 -17.94 13.44 17.59
N ASP A 43 -18.70 14.27 16.89
CA ASP A 43 -20.17 14.15 16.74
C ASP A 43 -20.62 13.94 15.28
N ALA A 44 -19.69 13.65 14.37
CA ALA A 44 -19.91 13.53 12.93
C ALA A 44 -20.47 14.81 12.25
N SER A 45 -20.37 15.97 12.89
CA SER A 45 -20.65 17.26 12.25
C SER A 45 -19.46 17.71 11.39
N PRO A 46 -19.69 18.60 10.40
CA PRO A 46 -18.60 19.23 9.65
C PRO A 46 -17.59 19.93 10.56
N LYS A 47 -18.05 20.50 11.69
CA LYS A 47 -17.19 21.16 12.67
C LYS A 47 -16.23 20.20 13.36
N SER A 48 -16.71 19.03 13.81
CA SER A 48 -15.83 18.05 14.43
C SER A 48 -14.90 17.38 13.42
N ALA A 49 -15.34 17.18 12.17
CA ALA A 49 -14.44 16.75 11.09
C ALA A 49 -13.34 17.78 10.78
N ALA A 50 -13.66 19.08 10.78
CA ALA A 50 -12.67 20.13 10.62
C ALA A 50 -11.66 20.12 11.78
N ALA A 51 -12.09 19.90 13.02
CA ALA A 51 -11.18 19.74 14.15
C ALA A 51 -10.23 18.54 13.96
N VAL A 52 -10.72 17.40 13.47
CA VAL A 52 -9.85 16.25 13.14
C VAL A 52 -8.85 16.61 12.04
N LEU A 53 -9.27 17.31 10.98
CA LEU A 53 -8.36 17.79 9.92
C LEU A 53 -7.26 18.69 10.51
N THR A 54 -7.62 19.65 11.37
CA THR A 54 -6.64 20.52 12.06
C THR A 54 -5.63 19.69 12.85
N ARG A 55 -6.07 18.67 13.60
CA ARG A 55 -5.14 17.77 14.31
C ARG A 55 -4.21 17.02 13.37
N VAL A 56 -4.72 16.52 12.25
CA VAL A 56 -3.89 15.82 11.26
C VAL A 56 -2.85 16.76 10.66
N LEU A 57 -3.19 18.02 10.38
CA LEU A 57 -2.22 19.03 9.93
C LEU A 57 -1.15 19.30 11.00
N GLU A 58 -1.55 19.53 12.26
CA GLU A 58 -0.62 19.74 13.39
C GLU A 58 0.33 18.55 13.60
N HIS A 59 -0.18 17.33 13.48
CA HIS A 59 0.66 16.13 13.63
C HIS A 59 1.63 15.93 12.46
N ALA A 60 1.30 16.49 11.29
CA ALA A 60 2.14 16.48 10.09
C ALA A 60 3.13 17.66 10.01
N GLY A 61 3.03 18.66 10.90
CA GLY A 61 3.82 19.90 10.82
C GLY A 61 3.38 20.84 9.70
N LEU A 62 2.10 20.82 9.36
CA LEU A 62 1.50 21.58 8.26
C LEU A 62 0.43 22.56 8.76
N GLU A 63 0.45 22.94 10.03
CA GLU A 63 -0.52 23.84 10.66
C GLU A 63 -0.57 25.25 10.05
N ASP A 64 0.51 25.70 9.42
CA ASP A 64 0.60 27.01 8.77
C ASP A 64 -0.06 27.04 7.37
N ILE A 65 -0.45 25.88 6.84
CA ILE A 65 -1.09 25.78 5.53
C ILE A 65 -2.58 26.07 5.66
N ALA A 66 -3.08 27.01 4.85
CA ALA A 66 -4.50 27.31 4.77
C ALA A 66 -5.26 26.15 4.09
N VAL A 67 -6.09 25.44 4.86
CA VAL A 67 -6.91 24.33 4.37
C VAL A 67 -8.38 24.51 4.75
N GLU A 68 -9.25 24.54 3.75
CA GLU A 68 -10.70 24.55 3.91
C GLU A 68 -11.27 23.13 3.83
N LEU A 69 -12.17 22.76 4.73
CA LEU A 69 -12.94 21.52 4.64
C LEU A 69 -14.31 21.79 4.02
N SER A 70 -14.66 21.04 2.97
CA SER A 70 -16.02 21.00 2.41
C SER A 70 -16.64 19.62 2.58
N VAL A 71 -17.92 19.56 2.96
CA VAL A 71 -18.68 18.30 3.01
C VAL A 71 -19.62 18.27 1.82
N VAL A 72 -19.44 17.28 0.97
CA VAL A 72 -20.23 17.07 -0.25
C VAL A 72 -21.30 16.03 0.01
N THR A 73 -22.55 16.42 -0.20
CA THR A 73 -23.67 15.48 -0.30
C THR A 73 -23.86 15.11 -1.77
N PRO A 74 -24.15 13.84 -2.12
CA PRO A 74 -24.60 13.52 -3.46
C PRO A 74 -25.91 14.27 -3.73
N GLU A 75 -25.85 15.36 -4.50
CA GLU A 75 -27.05 16.04 -4.98
C GLU A 75 -27.67 15.14 -6.05
N GLY A 76 -28.78 14.44 -5.73
CA GLY A 76 -29.55 13.74 -6.76
C GLY A 76 -30.30 12.44 -6.43
N GLU A 77 -30.47 12.03 -5.17
CA GLU A 77 -31.51 11.03 -4.85
C GLU A 77 -32.62 11.68 -4.02
N THR A 78 -33.69 12.01 -4.74
CA THR A 78 -35.03 12.14 -4.19
C THR A 78 -35.33 10.94 -3.29
N LYS A 79 -35.98 11.21 -2.16
CA LYS A 79 -36.66 10.22 -1.33
C LYS A 79 -37.52 9.32 -2.22
N SER A 80 -37.04 8.12 -2.52
CA SER A 80 -37.83 7.04 -3.09
C SER A 80 -37.60 5.78 -2.27
N GLY A 81 -38.50 5.57 -1.32
CA GLY A 81 -39.02 4.25 -0.92
C GLY A 81 -38.06 3.22 -0.34
N GLY A 82 -38.13 3.04 0.99
CA GLY A 82 -37.92 1.70 1.59
C GLY A 82 -36.52 1.35 2.09
N GLY A 83 -35.93 2.18 2.95
CA GLY A 83 -34.72 1.80 3.70
C GLY A 83 -35.08 1.19 5.06
N CYS A 84 -34.81 -0.11 5.23
CA CYS A 84 -34.97 -0.85 6.47
C CYS A 84 -34.35 -0.09 7.67
N SER A 85 -35.14 0.14 8.72
CA SER A 85 -34.82 0.88 9.95
C SER A 85 -33.74 0.25 10.84
N SER A 86 -33.00 -0.75 10.35
CA SER A 86 -31.90 -1.37 11.06
C SER A 86 -30.62 -0.66 10.64
N GLY A 87 -30.05 0.18 11.50
CA GLY A 87 -28.79 0.91 11.31
C GLY A 87 -27.53 0.04 11.14
N ALA A 88 -27.66 -1.16 10.58
CA ALA A 88 -26.59 -2.12 10.31
C ALA A 88 -26.27 -2.26 8.82
N CYS A 89 -27.07 -1.66 7.93
CA CYS A 89 -26.75 -1.60 6.51
C CYS A 89 -26.02 -0.29 6.23
N ALA A 90 -24.70 -0.27 6.44
CA ALA A 90 -23.86 0.72 5.80
C ALA A 90 -24.09 0.57 4.29
N ALA A 91 -24.81 1.53 3.69
CA ALA A 91 -24.93 1.59 2.25
C ALA A 91 -23.51 1.62 1.68
N PRO A 92 -23.22 0.85 0.61
CA PRO A 92 -21.93 0.94 -0.06
C PRO A 92 -21.71 2.41 -0.41
N VAL A 93 -20.47 2.89 -0.23
CA VAL A 93 -20.03 4.18 -0.75
C VAL A 93 -20.45 4.19 -2.22
N GLY A 94 -21.55 4.90 -2.50
CA GLY A 94 -22.19 4.84 -3.80
C GLY A 94 -21.19 5.29 -4.85
N LYS A 95 -21.43 4.89 -6.10
CA LYS A 95 -20.83 5.55 -7.27
C LYS A 95 -21.33 7.00 -7.36
N GLY A 96 -21.02 7.81 -6.35
CA GLY A 96 -21.23 9.25 -6.35
C GLY A 96 -20.26 9.88 -7.33
N GLN A 97 -20.66 11.01 -7.89
CA GLN A 97 -19.81 11.84 -8.75
C GLN A 97 -18.36 11.82 -8.26
N LYS A 98 -17.41 11.56 -9.17
CA LYS A 98 -15.99 11.75 -8.89
C LYS A 98 -15.79 13.25 -8.64
N PHE A 99 -15.84 13.65 -7.37
CA PHE A 99 -15.40 14.97 -6.96
C PHE A 99 -13.90 14.87 -6.65
N ASP A 100 -13.15 15.90 -7.03
CA ASP A 100 -11.75 15.98 -6.68
C ASP A 100 -11.62 16.16 -5.17
N ARG A 101 -10.92 15.22 -4.53
CA ARG A 101 -10.74 15.19 -3.07
C ARG A 101 -10.04 16.44 -2.57
N ILE A 102 -9.12 16.96 -3.37
CA ILE A 102 -8.24 18.07 -3.05
C ILE A 102 -8.24 19.00 -4.23
N ALA A 103 -8.44 20.29 -3.97
CA ALA A 103 -8.27 21.36 -4.95
C ALA A 103 -7.30 22.41 -4.39
N VAL A 104 -6.35 22.84 -5.22
CA VAL A 104 -5.50 23.99 -4.92
C VAL A 104 -6.30 25.25 -5.21
N LEU A 105 -6.34 26.17 -4.25
CA LEU A 105 -7.06 27.43 -4.33
C LEU A 105 -6.20 28.53 -4.98
N PRO A 106 -6.80 29.57 -5.57
CA PRO A 106 -6.06 30.64 -6.25
C PRO A 106 -5.09 31.43 -5.35
N ASP A 107 -5.33 31.42 -4.04
CA ASP A 107 -4.50 32.06 -3.01
C ASP A 107 -3.34 31.15 -2.51
N GLY A 108 -3.20 29.95 -3.08
CA GLY A 108 -2.22 28.96 -2.66
C GLY A 108 -2.68 28.06 -1.51
N GLY A 109 -3.89 28.25 -0.98
CA GLY A 109 -4.50 27.34 -0.01
C GLY A 109 -5.03 26.05 -0.64
N TYR A 110 -5.61 25.18 0.19
CA TYR A 110 -6.21 23.93 -0.25
C TYR A 110 -7.66 23.83 0.17
N ARG A 111 -8.46 23.13 -0.64
CA ARG A 111 -9.78 22.64 -0.23
C ARG A 111 -9.77 21.12 -0.20
N VAL A 112 -10.15 20.56 0.94
CA VAL A 112 -10.36 19.12 1.14
C VAL A 112 -11.85 18.83 1.16
N ALA A 113 -12.31 17.99 0.24
CA ALA A 113 -13.70 17.58 0.14
C ALA A 113 -13.94 16.22 0.84
N LEU A 114 -14.98 16.11 1.66
CA LEU A 114 -15.42 14.84 2.26
C LEU A 114 -16.81 14.47 1.80
N ALA A 115 -17.03 13.19 1.49
CA ALA A 115 -18.39 12.73 1.27
C ALA A 115 -19.11 12.66 2.62
N ALA A 116 -20.36 13.14 2.69
CA ALA A 116 -21.12 13.16 3.94
C ALA A 116 -21.26 11.77 4.60
N GLY A 117 -21.23 10.69 3.80
CA GLY A 117 -21.25 9.32 4.30
C GLY A 117 -19.99 8.91 5.08
N GLU A 118 -18.83 9.52 4.79
CA GLU A 118 -17.56 9.22 5.45
C GLU A 118 -17.55 9.71 6.91
N LEU A 119 -18.30 10.77 7.23
CA LEU A 119 -18.35 11.36 8.57
C LEU A 119 -18.79 10.38 9.66
N ARG A 120 -19.54 9.34 9.30
CA ARG A 120 -20.05 8.33 10.23
C ARG A 120 -19.16 7.09 10.32
N HIS A 121 -18.08 7.02 9.55
CA HIS A 121 -17.17 5.89 9.51
C HIS A 121 -15.76 6.35 9.88
N SER A 122 -15.42 6.26 11.18
CA SER A 122 -14.17 6.80 11.74
C SER A 122 -12.92 6.40 10.95
N VAL A 123 -12.74 5.11 10.65
CA VAL A 123 -11.57 4.62 9.89
C VAL A 123 -11.48 5.23 8.49
N VAL A 124 -12.59 5.32 7.75
CA VAL A 124 -12.62 5.93 6.41
C VAL A 124 -12.34 7.42 6.53
N LEU A 125 -12.99 8.11 7.47
CA LEU A 125 -12.78 9.54 7.70
C LEU A 125 -11.32 9.87 7.99
N THR A 126 -10.72 9.21 8.99
CA THR A 126 -9.33 9.48 9.39
C THR A 126 -8.36 9.12 8.27
N THR A 127 -8.59 8.03 7.56
CA THR A 127 -7.75 7.65 6.41
C THR A 127 -7.85 8.68 5.29
N SER A 128 -9.05 9.11 4.93
CA SER A 128 -9.26 10.12 3.89
C SER A 128 -8.62 11.46 4.24
N LEU A 129 -8.74 11.91 5.50
CA LEU A 129 -8.10 13.15 5.97
C LEU A 129 -6.57 13.04 5.98
N VAL A 130 -6.02 11.94 6.50
CA VAL A 130 -4.57 11.68 6.49
C VAL A 130 -4.01 11.64 5.07
N ARG A 131 -4.68 10.94 4.15
CA ARG A 131 -4.28 10.90 2.74
C ARG A 131 -4.35 12.29 2.10
N ALA A 132 -5.36 13.09 2.45
CA ALA A 132 -5.45 14.46 1.96
C ALA A 132 -4.29 15.32 2.44
N VAL A 133 -3.95 15.27 3.73
CA VAL A 133 -2.81 16.00 4.29
C VAL A 133 -1.47 15.49 3.71
N SER A 134 -1.35 14.19 3.47
CA SER A 134 -0.14 13.60 2.88
C SER A 134 0.03 14.00 1.41
N PHE A 135 -1.06 14.16 0.66
CA PHE A 135 -1.00 14.75 -0.67
C PHE A 135 -0.57 16.21 -0.62
N ILE A 136 -1.09 17.00 0.33
CA ILE A 136 -0.69 18.41 0.52
C ILE A 136 0.82 18.46 0.79
N PHE A 137 1.32 17.66 1.72
CA PHE A 137 2.76 17.52 1.98
C PHE A 137 3.56 17.30 0.69
N LEU A 138 3.17 16.30 -0.10
CA LEU A 138 3.87 15.95 -1.34
C LEU A 138 3.81 17.07 -2.39
N ASN A 139 2.73 17.85 -2.42
CA ASN A 139 2.64 19.02 -3.30
C ASN A 139 3.58 20.14 -2.84
N GLU A 140 3.59 20.46 -1.54
CA GLU A 140 4.41 21.53 -0.97
C GLU A 140 5.91 21.28 -1.12
N VAL A 141 6.35 20.02 -1.00
CA VAL A 141 7.77 19.66 -1.16
C VAL A 141 8.17 19.40 -2.62
N GLY A 142 7.27 19.64 -3.58
CA GLY A 142 7.56 19.43 -5.01
C GLY A 142 7.77 17.96 -5.41
N ALA A 143 7.23 17.00 -4.64
CA ALA A 143 7.46 15.58 -4.87
C ALA A 143 6.92 15.10 -6.24
N TRP A 144 5.95 15.80 -6.81
CA TRP A 144 5.36 15.46 -8.10
C TRP A 144 6.31 15.60 -9.28
N ASP A 145 7.37 16.40 -9.14
CA ASP A 145 8.38 16.58 -10.18
C ASP A 145 9.38 15.41 -10.23
N VAL A 146 9.55 14.69 -9.10
CA VAL A 146 10.49 13.58 -8.99
C VAL A 146 9.82 12.21 -9.08
N LEU A 147 8.54 12.11 -8.70
CA LEU A 147 7.78 10.85 -8.72
C LEU A 147 7.16 10.57 -10.09
N GLN A 148 7.27 9.31 -10.54
CA GLN A 148 6.61 8.88 -11.77
C GLN A 148 5.07 8.98 -11.62
N PRO A 149 4.32 9.35 -12.68
CA PRO A 149 2.87 9.52 -12.58
C PRO A 149 2.12 8.32 -12.00
N ARG A 150 2.53 7.10 -12.33
CA ARG A 150 1.92 5.85 -11.82
C ARG A 150 2.14 5.63 -10.32
N ASP A 151 3.18 6.23 -9.76
CA ASP A 151 3.59 6.03 -8.37
C ASP A 151 3.01 7.10 -7.43
N ARG A 152 2.45 8.20 -7.98
CA ARG A 152 1.96 9.34 -7.18
C ARG A 152 0.86 8.95 -6.20
N GLU A 153 -0.14 8.19 -6.65
CA GLU A 153 -1.27 7.78 -5.81
C GLU A 153 -0.84 6.86 -4.65
N PRO A 154 -0.06 5.78 -4.87
CA PRO A 154 0.54 5.00 -3.79
C PRO A 154 1.51 5.80 -2.91
N ALA A 155 2.26 6.76 -3.47
CA ALA A 155 3.18 7.59 -2.69
C ALA A 155 2.47 8.47 -1.65
N VAL A 156 1.20 8.83 -1.85
CA VAL A 156 0.38 9.51 -0.84
C VAL A 156 0.24 8.64 0.42
N ASP A 157 0.03 7.33 0.27
CA ASP A 157 -0.07 6.43 1.42
C ASP A 157 1.30 6.20 2.07
N MET A 158 2.36 6.15 1.26
CA MET A 158 3.73 6.09 1.77
C MET A 158 4.08 7.32 2.60
N ALA A 159 3.76 8.52 2.10
CA ALA A 159 3.95 9.76 2.82
C ALA A 159 3.16 9.77 4.13
N ALA A 160 1.91 9.29 4.12
CA ALA A 160 1.12 9.15 5.35
C ALA A 160 1.81 8.27 6.41
N VAL A 161 2.42 7.15 5.99
CA VAL A 161 3.19 6.29 6.90
C VAL A 161 4.39 7.05 7.47
N LEU A 162 5.18 7.72 6.62
CA LEU A 162 6.40 8.43 7.03
C LEU A 162 6.13 9.67 7.90
N LEU A 163 5.01 10.35 7.68
CA LEU A 163 4.53 11.44 8.55
C LEU A 163 3.98 10.95 9.89
N GLY A 164 3.98 9.63 10.14
CA GLY A 164 3.63 9.04 11.43
C GLY A 164 2.21 8.47 11.52
N PHE A 165 1.41 8.53 10.45
CA PHE A 165 0.02 8.08 10.46
C PHE A 165 -0.18 6.62 10.03
N GLY A 166 0.88 5.82 10.01
CA GLY A 166 0.85 4.47 9.45
C GLY A 166 -0.20 3.53 10.06
N VAL A 167 -0.51 3.65 11.37
CA VAL A 167 -1.61 2.89 12.00
C VAL A 167 -2.96 3.23 11.40
N LEU A 168 -3.24 4.52 11.17
CA LEU A 168 -4.52 4.99 10.66
C LEU A 168 -4.74 4.51 9.23
N VAL A 169 -3.73 4.66 8.36
CA VAL A 169 -3.84 4.22 6.96
C VAL A 169 -3.78 2.69 6.81
N ALA A 170 -3.06 1.97 7.68
CA ALA A 170 -3.08 0.51 7.68
C ALA A 170 -4.49 -0.03 7.99
N ASN A 171 -5.19 0.56 8.96
CA ASN A 171 -6.59 0.20 9.23
C ASN A 171 -7.53 0.58 8.08
N GLY A 172 -7.26 1.66 7.38
CA GLY A 172 -8.01 2.07 6.17
C GLY A 172 -7.77 1.22 4.93
N SER A 173 -6.69 0.44 4.91
CA SER A 173 -6.31 -0.39 3.75
C SER A 173 -7.15 -1.65 3.58
N TYR A 174 -7.84 -2.06 4.65
CA TYR A 174 -8.67 -3.27 4.66
C TYR A 174 -9.89 -3.08 5.57
N ILE A 175 -11.02 -2.73 4.96
CA ILE A 175 -12.27 -2.43 5.67
C ILE A 175 -13.32 -3.48 5.33
N TYR A 176 -13.75 -4.24 6.34
CA TYR A 176 -14.87 -5.18 6.21
C TYR A 176 -16.21 -4.42 6.27
N ALA A 177 -17.01 -4.52 5.21
CA ALA A 177 -18.38 -4.03 5.19
C ALA A 177 -19.36 -5.19 4.99
N LYS A 178 -20.41 -5.25 5.82
CA LYS A 178 -21.50 -6.20 5.66
C LYS A 178 -22.70 -5.48 5.01
N GLY A 179 -23.13 -5.98 3.86
CA GLY A 179 -24.31 -5.47 3.15
C GLY A 179 -25.31 -6.58 2.84
N CYS A 180 -26.47 -6.20 2.28
CA CYS A 180 -27.51 -7.15 1.84
C CYS A 180 -27.03 -8.11 0.74
N GLY A 181 -25.92 -7.80 0.05
CA GLY A 181 -25.27 -8.66 -0.94
C GLY A 181 -24.12 -9.53 -0.38
N GLY A 182 -23.96 -9.60 0.94
CA GLY A 182 -22.90 -10.36 1.59
C GLY A 182 -21.76 -9.48 2.12
N VAL A 183 -20.62 -10.12 2.40
CA VAL A 183 -19.41 -9.45 2.90
C VAL A 183 -18.67 -8.84 1.72
N GLN A 184 -18.33 -7.56 1.85
CA GLN A 184 -17.51 -6.82 0.89
C GLN A 184 -16.27 -6.29 1.61
N VAL A 185 -15.15 -6.26 0.89
CA VAL A 185 -13.89 -5.67 1.37
C VAL A 185 -13.66 -4.39 0.60
N HIS A 186 -13.52 -3.29 1.33
CA HIS A 186 -13.21 -1.98 0.78
C HIS A 186 -11.81 -1.55 1.22
N SER A 187 -11.21 -0.64 0.46
CA SER A 187 -9.98 0.05 0.84
C SER A 187 -10.16 1.54 0.62
N ALA A 188 -9.70 2.34 1.58
CA ALA A 188 -9.60 3.79 1.50
C ALA A 188 -8.20 4.26 1.03
N THR A 189 -7.28 3.31 0.79
CA THR A 189 -5.90 3.54 0.34
C THR A 189 -5.71 3.10 -1.12
N LYS A 190 -4.53 3.35 -1.66
CA LYS A 190 -4.06 2.96 -2.99
C LYS A 190 -2.97 1.89 -2.93
N MET A 191 -2.15 1.91 -1.89
CA MET A 191 -1.31 0.77 -1.51
C MET A 191 -2.14 -0.34 -0.88
N ALA A 192 -1.74 -1.58 -1.14
CA ALA A 192 -2.35 -2.76 -0.55
C ALA A 192 -1.95 -2.91 0.93
N VAL A 193 -2.69 -3.75 1.68
CA VAL A 193 -2.51 -3.92 3.13
C VAL A 193 -1.12 -4.46 3.50
N ASP A 194 -0.59 -5.40 2.72
CA ASP A 194 0.76 -5.96 2.87
C ASP A 194 1.84 -4.90 2.60
N GLU A 195 1.61 -4.02 1.63
CA GLU A 195 2.53 -2.93 1.30
C GLU A 195 2.56 -1.84 2.40
N ILE A 196 1.40 -1.40 2.88
CA ILE A 196 1.31 -0.36 3.92
C ILE A 196 1.88 -0.86 5.23
N THR A 197 1.61 -2.12 5.58
CA THR A 197 2.14 -2.71 6.82
C THR A 197 3.64 -2.98 6.74
N LEU A 198 4.18 -3.28 5.55
CA LEU A 198 5.62 -3.29 5.32
C LEU A 198 6.25 -1.90 5.48
N ALA A 199 5.65 -0.87 4.88
CA ALA A 199 6.08 0.51 5.07
C ALA A 199 6.06 0.91 6.55
N LEU A 200 5.00 0.55 7.28
CA LEU A 200 4.88 0.82 8.72
C LEU A 200 5.94 0.08 9.55
N ALA A 201 6.26 -1.16 9.20
CA ALA A 201 7.34 -1.89 9.86
C ALA A 201 8.72 -1.24 9.61
N VAL A 202 8.98 -0.76 8.39
CA VAL A 202 10.18 0.02 8.05
C VAL A 202 10.22 1.31 8.88
N PHE A 203 9.11 2.06 8.93
CA PHE A 203 8.97 3.25 9.78
C PHE A 203 9.31 2.95 11.25
N CYS A 204 8.77 1.86 11.81
CA CYS A 204 9.03 1.49 13.20
C CYS A 204 10.52 1.27 13.48
N ARG A 205 11.24 0.64 12.55
CA ARG A 205 12.68 0.45 12.66
C ARG A 205 13.46 1.75 12.50
N LEU A 206 13.05 2.62 11.57
CA LEU A 206 13.68 3.94 11.37
C LEU A 206 13.53 4.86 12.59
N HIS A 207 12.41 4.77 13.28
CA HIS A 207 12.03 5.66 14.39
C HIS A 207 12.09 4.99 15.78
N GLN A 208 12.61 3.77 15.84
CA GLN A 208 12.73 2.99 17.08
C GLN A 208 11.40 2.83 17.84
N VAL A 209 10.29 2.74 17.10
CA VAL A 209 8.96 2.51 17.64
C VAL A 209 8.79 1.02 17.92
N SER A 210 8.25 0.68 19.09
CA SER A 210 8.01 -0.72 19.45
C SER A 210 6.85 -1.31 18.66
N ASP A 211 7.03 -2.52 18.12
CA ASP A 211 6.00 -3.27 17.37
C ASP A 211 4.68 -3.37 18.17
N ARG A 212 4.76 -3.59 19.50
CA ARG A 212 3.60 -3.66 20.41
C ARG A 212 2.76 -2.38 20.45
N ALA A 213 3.38 -1.21 20.28
CA ALA A 213 2.66 0.07 20.25
C ALA A 213 1.80 0.21 18.99
N VAL A 214 2.23 -0.40 17.89
CA VAL A 214 1.48 -0.45 16.63
C VAL A 214 0.38 -1.49 16.70
N GLU A 215 0.73 -2.74 17.02
CA GLU A 215 -0.19 -3.89 17.02
C GLU A 215 -1.45 -3.66 17.87
N ARG A 216 -1.31 -2.94 18.99
CA ARG A 216 -2.43 -2.62 19.88
C ARG A 216 -3.58 -1.91 19.17
N HIS A 217 -3.27 -1.11 18.15
CA HIS A 217 -4.23 -0.24 17.46
C HIS A 217 -4.53 -0.69 16.03
N LEU A 218 -3.89 -1.76 15.54
CA LEU A 218 -4.19 -2.32 14.22
C LEU A 218 -5.41 -3.24 14.28
N GLU A 219 -6.27 -3.16 13.27
CA GLU A 219 -7.34 -4.13 13.02
C GLU A 219 -6.76 -5.51 12.70
N LEU A 220 -7.60 -6.56 12.79
CA LEU A 220 -7.14 -7.95 12.70
C LEU A 220 -6.29 -8.25 11.45
N THR A 221 -6.77 -7.88 10.26
CA THR A 221 -6.06 -8.19 8.99
C THR A 221 -4.77 -7.38 8.85
N PRO A 222 -4.77 -6.03 8.99
CA PRO A 222 -3.53 -5.26 8.98
C PRO A 222 -2.52 -5.70 10.06
N ARG A 223 -2.99 -6.09 11.26
CA ARG A 223 -2.13 -6.60 12.32
C ARG A 223 -1.39 -7.87 11.90
N ALA A 224 -2.09 -8.84 11.31
CA ALA A 224 -1.49 -10.08 10.85
C ALA A 224 -0.44 -9.87 9.73
N HIS A 225 -0.65 -8.90 8.83
CA HIS A 225 0.37 -8.51 7.86
C HIS A 225 1.55 -7.76 8.50
N PHE A 226 1.27 -6.87 9.45
CA PHE A 226 2.29 -6.12 10.17
C PHE A 226 3.25 -7.03 10.95
N GLU A 227 2.75 -8.07 11.61
CA GLU A 227 3.60 -9.03 12.34
C GLU A 227 4.67 -9.66 11.41
N GLU A 228 4.27 -10.10 10.21
CA GLU A 228 5.19 -10.66 9.21
C GLU A 228 6.16 -9.61 8.67
N ALA A 229 5.65 -8.41 8.38
CA ALA A 229 6.45 -7.27 7.96
C ALA A 229 7.49 -6.83 9.01
N ALA A 230 7.13 -6.83 10.29
CA ALA A 230 8.02 -6.48 11.41
C ALA A 230 9.17 -7.48 11.55
N VAL A 231 8.90 -8.78 11.31
CA VAL A 231 9.90 -9.85 11.25
C VAL A 231 10.86 -9.65 10.08
N TRP A 232 10.34 -9.28 8.91
CA TRP A 232 11.14 -8.96 7.73
C TRP A 232 12.03 -7.73 7.97
N ALA A 233 11.47 -6.64 8.47
CA ALA A 233 12.18 -5.39 8.73
C ALA A 233 13.28 -5.58 9.78
N ALA A 234 13.03 -6.40 10.81
CA ALA A 234 14.05 -6.78 11.79
C ALA A 234 15.20 -7.60 11.16
N SER A 235 14.89 -8.47 10.20
CA SER A 235 15.89 -9.31 9.51
C SER A 235 16.74 -8.50 8.53
N ASN A 236 16.20 -7.38 8.02
CA ASN A 236 16.85 -6.47 7.08
C ASN A 236 17.28 -5.15 7.74
N SER A 237 17.66 -5.17 9.03
CA SER A 237 17.95 -3.95 9.79
C SER A 237 19.09 -3.10 9.20
N ALA A 238 20.11 -3.73 8.60
CA ALA A 238 21.20 -3.02 7.93
C ALA A 238 20.70 -2.25 6.70
N LEU A 239 19.80 -2.84 5.93
CA LEU A 239 19.17 -2.19 4.78
C LEU A 239 18.25 -1.04 5.22
N VAL A 240 17.47 -1.23 6.28
CA VAL A 240 16.64 -0.15 6.83
C VAL A 240 17.51 1.01 7.34
N LYS A 241 18.63 0.72 7.99
CA LYS A 241 19.58 1.77 8.42
C LYS A 241 20.16 2.55 7.23
N LEU A 242 20.41 1.86 6.11
CA LEU A 242 20.93 2.44 4.88
C LEU A 242 19.98 3.51 4.29
N LEU A 243 18.66 3.41 4.51
CA LEU A 243 17.70 4.44 4.07
C LEU A 243 18.03 5.83 4.62
N ARG A 244 18.59 5.93 5.84
CA ARG A 244 19.02 7.21 6.43
C ARG A 244 20.48 7.52 6.16
N GLU A 245 21.36 6.51 6.20
CA GLU A 245 22.80 6.73 6.08
C GLU A 245 23.24 7.02 4.64
N ASN A 246 22.56 6.43 3.65
CA ASN A 246 22.89 6.59 2.24
C ASN A 246 21.65 6.34 1.34
N PRO A 247 20.68 7.27 1.32
CA PRO A 247 19.47 7.13 0.50
C PRO A 247 19.77 6.97 -0.99
N SER A 248 20.86 7.59 -1.48
CA SER A 248 21.26 7.49 -2.89
C SER A 248 21.65 6.07 -3.32
N ALA A 249 22.22 5.25 -2.43
CA ALA A 249 22.48 3.84 -2.71
C ALA A 249 21.18 3.03 -2.87
N ILE A 250 20.12 3.39 -2.12
CA ILE A 250 18.82 2.75 -2.24
C ILE A 250 18.14 3.14 -3.54
N THR A 251 18.14 4.43 -3.90
CA THR A 251 17.51 4.90 -5.15
C THR A 251 18.21 4.34 -6.39
N ALA A 252 19.53 4.12 -6.31
CA ALA A 252 20.33 3.44 -7.34
C ALA A 252 20.18 1.91 -7.36
N ASP A 253 19.36 1.32 -6.49
CA ASP A 253 19.15 -0.13 -6.34
C ASP A 253 20.45 -0.91 -6.01
N ALA A 254 21.42 -0.25 -5.37
CA ALA A 254 22.73 -0.80 -5.02
C ALA A 254 22.70 -1.57 -3.68
N TYR A 255 21.75 -2.49 -3.52
CA TYR A 255 21.59 -3.32 -2.32
C TYR A 255 21.01 -4.70 -2.64
N THR A 256 21.18 -5.63 -1.70
CA THR A 256 20.60 -6.98 -1.78
C THR A 256 19.52 -7.17 -0.72
N LEU A 257 18.40 -7.76 -1.13
CA LEU A 257 17.36 -8.18 -0.20
C LEU A 257 17.75 -9.51 0.42
N SER A 258 17.62 -9.62 1.74
CA SER A 258 17.77 -10.90 2.43
C SER A 258 16.41 -11.55 2.65
N GLU A 259 16.35 -12.87 2.53
CA GLU A 259 15.14 -13.62 2.84
C GLU A 259 14.73 -13.42 4.31
N SER A 260 13.43 -13.33 4.55
CA SER A 260 12.87 -13.26 5.90
C SER A 260 13.24 -14.53 6.66
N ARG A 261 14.23 -14.45 7.55
CA ARG A 261 14.55 -15.56 8.44
C ARG A 261 13.44 -15.67 9.48
N SER A 262 12.60 -16.69 9.35
CA SER A 262 11.58 -17.00 10.36
C SER A 262 12.24 -17.10 11.74
N TRP A 263 11.53 -16.64 12.77
CA TRP A 263 12.02 -16.68 14.16
C TRP A 263 12.44 -18.09 14.59
N LEU A 264 11.74 -19.13 14.11
CA LEU A 264 12.08 -20.54 14.33
C LEU A 264 13.44 -20.94 13.73
N ALA A 265 13.81 -20.42 12.56
CA ALA A 265 15.13 -20.64 11.96
C ALA A 265 16.25 -19.86 12.66
N ARG A 266 15.91 -18.86 13.49
CA ARG A 266 16.87 -18.10 14.31
C ARG A 266 17.12 -18.78 15.67
N THR A 267 16.10 -19.35 16.31
CA THR A 267 16.22 -20.03 17.61
C THR A 267 16.65 -21.48 17.50
N LEU A 268 16.24 -22.18 16.44
CA LEU A 268 16.76 -23.49 16.10
C LEU A 268 17.81 -23.26 15.01
N ARG A 269 19.08 -23.45 15.34
CA ARG A 269 20.26 -23.32 14.47
C ARG A 269 20.26 -24.41 13.37
N ILE A 270 19.11 -24.65 12.73
CA ILE A 270 18.85 -25.65 11.71
C ILE A 270 19.08 -24.97 10.36
N GLY A 271 19.97 -25.59 9.60
CA GLY A 271 20.67 -24.98 8.48
C GLY A 271 19.78 -24.30 7.45
N THR A 272 20.31 -23.17 6.98
CA THR A 272 19.99 -22.51 5.71
C THR A 272 19.70 -23.53 4.61
N ARG A 273 18.43 -23.73 4.27
CA ARG A 273 18.08 -24.13 2.90
C ARG A 273 18.01 -22.86 2.08
N ARG A 274 19.05 -22.65 1.28
CA ARG A 274 19.08 -21.71 0.16
C ARG A 274 17.78 -21.91 -0.64
N SER A 275 17.03 -20.85 -0.89
CA SER A 275 15.93 -20.91 -1.85
C SER A 275 16.45 -21.33 -3.21
N ARG A 276 15.64 -22.13 -3.90
CA ARG A 276 15.93 -22.55 -5.27
C ARG A 276 15.92 -21.32 -6.15
N THR A 277 17.04 -21.12 -6.85
CA THR A 277 17.08 -20.14 -7.94
C THR A 277 16.35 -20.69 -9.15
N LEU A 278 15.99 -19.82 -10.10
CA LEU A 278 15.50 -20.25 -11.41
C LEU A 278 16.47 -21.24 -12.10
N ASP A 279 17.78 -21.09 -11.87
CA ASP A 279 18.80 -22.03 -12.34
C ASP A 279 18.71 -23.39 -11.65
N ASP A 280 18.34 -23.43 -10.36
CA ASP A 280 18.13 -24.70 -9.64
C ASP A 280 16.88 -25.43 -10.14
N ASP A 281 15.81 -24.68 -10.47
CA ASP A 281 14.59 -25.24 -11.06
C ASP A 281 14.83 -25.73 -12.50
N LEU A 282 15.58 -24.98 -13.31
CA LEU A 282 16.05 -25.39 -14.63
C LEU A 282 16.91 -26.65 -14.56
N ALA A 283 17.90 -26.69 -13.66
CA ALA A 283 18.75 -27.85 -13.47
C ALA A 283 17.98 -29.08 -12.94
N MET A 284 16.88 -28.86 -12.22
CA MET A 284 16.01 -29.94 -11.77
C MET A 284 15.09 -30.45 -12.89
N LEU A 285 14.58 -29.56 -13.74
CA LEU A 285 13.86 -29.90 -14.98
C LEU A 285 14.76 -30.67 -15.95
N GLU A 286 16.01 -30.26 -16.12
CA GLU A 286 17.01 -30.95 -16.93
C GLU A 286 17.34 -32.35 -16.40
N ARG A 287 17.36 -32.54 -15.06
CA ARG A 287 17.51 -33.86 -14.44
C ARG A 287 16.25 -34.71 -14.46
N ALA A 288 15.07 -34.10 -14.49
CA ALA A 288 13.78 -34.78 -14.52
C ALA A 288 13.35 -35.18 -15.93
N LEU A 289 14.02 -34.66 -16.97
CA LEU A 289 13.87 -35.13 -18.34
C LEU A 289 14.53 -36.53 -18.45
N PRO A 290 13.78 -37.58 -18.82
CA PRO A 290 14.36 -38.90 -19.00
C PRO A 290 15.42 -38.88 -20.11
N GLU A 291 16.53 -39.60 -19.90
CA GLU A 291 17.64 -39.80 -20.85
C GLU A 291 17.24 -40.55 -22.15
N ALA A 292 16.00 -40.44 -22.59
CA ALA A 292 15.54 -40.97 -23.86
C ALA A 292 15.86 -39.96 -24.99
N LYS A 293 17.15 -39.83 -25.35
CA LYS A 293 17.67 -39.45 -26.69
C LYS A 293 19.14 -38.98 -26.69
N ARG A 294 20.05 -39.74 -26.07
CA ARG A 294 21.48 -39.61 -26.41
C ARG A 294 22.03 -40.70 -27.33
N ASN A 295 21.26 -41.75 -27.61
CA ASN A 295 21.61 -42.76 -28.61
C ASN A 295 20.46 -42.90 -29.60
N GLY A 296 20.57 -42.28 -30.77
CA GLY A 296 19.54 -42.30 -31.79
C GLY A 296 19.98 -41.58 -33.06
N ALA A 297 21.09 -42.02 -33.63
CA ALA A 297 21.41 -41.71 -35.01
C ALA A 297 20.31 -42.27 -35.93
N GLY A 298 19.82 -41.44 -36.85
CA GLY A 298 19.21 -41.87 -38.10
C GLY A 298 17.80 -42.46 -38.02
N GLN A 299 16.77 -41.61 -37.91
CA GLN A 299 15.52 -41.90 -38.60
C GLN A 299 15.04 -40.63 -39.30
N PRO A 300 14.89 -40.62 -40.64
CA PRO A 300 14.39 -39.46 -41.34
C PRO A 300 12.97 -39.14 -40.86
N PRO A 301 12.63 -37.85 -40.69
CA PRO A 301 11.35 -37.42 -40.18
C PRO A 301 10.20 -37.94 -41.05
N ASP A 302 9.19 -38.49 -40.40
CA ASP A 302 7.95 -38.96 -41.01
C ASP A 302 7.34 -37.85 -41.90
N PRO A 303 7.19 -38.06 -43.21
CA PRO A 303 6.72 -37.05 -44.15
C PRO A 303 5.31 -36.54 -43.81
N ALA A 304 4.48 -37.35 -43.15
CA ALA A 304 3.15 -36.92 -42.71
C ALA A 304 3.22 -35.89 -41.58
N ARG A 305 4.22 -35.99 -40.69
CA ARG A 305 4.45 -34.98 -39.64
C ARG A 305 5.02 -33.69 -40.20
N GLN A 306 5.85 -33.77 -41.23
CA GLN A 306 6.38 -32.57 -41.88
C GLN A 306 5.29 -31.79 -42.61
N ALA A 307 4.37 -32.48 -43.29
CA ALA A 307 3.22 -31.85 -43.94
C ALA A 307 2.32 -31.12 -42.93
N LYS A 308 2.00 -31.75 -41.78
CA LYS A 308 1.22 -31.11 -40.71
C LYS A 308 1.91 -29.91 -40.08
N LEU A 309 3.24 -29.95 -39.92
CA LEU A 309 3.99 -28.81 -39.37
C LEU A 309 4.06 -27.65 -40.37
N ALA A 310 4.10 -27.94 -41.67
CA ALA A 310 4.03 -26.91 -42.70
C ALA A 310 2.64 -26.25 -42.76
N GLU A 311 1.57 -27.04 -42.66
CA GLU A 311 0.19 -26.55 -42.59
C GLU A 311 -0.06 -25.68 -41.34
N LEU A 312 0.43 -26.11 -40.17
CA LEU A 312 0.34 -25.32 -38.94
C LEU A 312 1.13 -24.02 -39.00
N ARG A 313 2.28 -23.99 -39.67
CA ARG A 313 3.05 -22.76 -39.87
C ARG A 313 2.31 -21.80 -40.80
N ALA A 314 1.72 -22.31 -41.89
CA ALA A 314 0.93 -21.50 -42.80
C ALA A 314 -0.28 -20.84 -42.10
N LEU A 315 -0.98 -21.58 -41.22
CA LEU A 315 -2.09 -21.05 -40.42
C LEU A 315 -1.65 -19.98 -39.40
N VAL A 316 -0.45 -20.13 -38.84
CA VAL A 316 0.10 -19.14 -37.91
C VAL A 316 0.50 -17.87 -38.65
N ASP A 317 1.15 -17.99 -39.79
CA ASP A 317 1.54 -16.82 -40.60
C ASP A 317 0.30 -16.07 -41.12
N GLU A 318 -0.75 -16.80 -41.56
CA GLU A 318 -2.04 -16.20 -41.96
C GLU A 318 -2.75 -15.47 -40.80
N SER A 319 -2.58 -15.92 -39.56
CA SER A 319 -3.16 -15.27 -38.38
C SER A 319 -2.39 -14.05 -37.87
N LEU A 320 -1.14 -13.87 -38.30
CA LEU A 320 -0.28 -12.74 -37.93
C LEU A 320 -0.35 -11.60 -38.94
N ASP A 321 -0.80 -11.87 -40.16
CA ASP A 321 -0.97 -10.89 -41.24
C ASP A 321 -2.41 -10.32 -41.34
N ALA A 322 -3.32 -10.69 -40.41
CA ALA A 322 -4.71 -10.20 -40.31
C ALA A 322 -4.92 -9.29 -39.08
#